data_AF-A0A7D7QJX1-F1
#
_entry.id   AF-A0A7D7QJX1-F1
#
_cell.length_a   1.000
_cell.length_b   1.000
_cell.length_c   1.000
_cell.angle_alpha   90.00
_cell.angle_beta   90.00
_cell.angle_gamma   90.00
#
_symmetry.space_group_name_H-M   'P 1'
#
loop_
_entity.id
_entity.type
_entity.pdbx_description
1 polymer ?
#
loop_
_entity_poly.entity_id
_entity_poly.type
_entity_poly.pdbx_seq_one_letter_code
_entity_poly.pdbx_strand_id
1 'polypeptide(L)'
;MGLLISGVIVSFGLSSLLAQAQQQVSDAQVAAMVEALRLAAPQTGIANDGLYSEWQVKPETLKGWSKHCLKKELTPTQFENSPATARQVISCITRRELNKQFIASSNNETAAVRGVGCWWMTGNYTGCNSGFTGAYLQKVVGFYQQQRSKPAITPSSSPK
;
A
#
# COMPACT_ATOMS: atom_id res chain seq x y z
N MET A 1 2.30 -68.55 -32.91
CA MET A 1 2.13 -67.97 -31.57
C MET A 1 2.71 -66.56 -31.60
N GLY A 2 1.89 -65.53 -31.85
CA GLY A 2 2.34 -64.14 -32.00
C GLY A 2 2.31 -63.42 -30.66
N LEU A 3 3.45 -62.83 -30.26
CA LEU A 3 3.59 -61.96 -29.08
C LEU A 3 2.97 -60.59 -29.37
N LEU A 4 1.92 -60.22 -28.63
CA LEU A 4 1.37 -58.86 -28.63
C LEU A 4 1.84 -58.12 -27.37
N ILE A 5 2.68 -57.11 -27.58
CA ILE A 5 3.22 -56.22 -26.55
C ILE A 5 2.23 -55.05 -26.40
N SER A 6 1.37 -55.09 -25.39
CA SER A 6 0.49 -53.96 -25.05
C SER A 6 1.22 -53.03 -24.08
N GLY A 7 1.77 -51.94 -24.60
CA GLY A 7 2.38 -50.88 -23.81
C GLY A 7 1.33 -50.04 -23.08
N VAL A 8 1.51 -49.87 -21.78
CA VAL A 8 0.74 -48.91 -20.97
C VAL A 8 1.52 -47.61 -20.92
N ILE A 9 1.07 -46.59 -21.66
CA ILE A 9 1.57 -45.23 -21.53
C ILE A 9 0.86 -44.61 -20.33
N VAL A 10 1.55 -44.56 -19.18
CA VAL A 10 1.11 -43.79 -18.02
C VAL A 10 1.34 -42.33 -18.34
N SER A 11 0.28 -41.62 -18.72
CA SER A 11 0.29 -40.17 -18.88
C SER A 11 0.52 -39.51 -17.53
N PHE A 12 1.72 -38.98 -17.28
CA PHE A 12 1.97 -38.05 -16.21
C PHE A 12 1.18 -36.77 -16.50
N GLY A 13 0.07 -36.57 -15.79
CA GLY A 13 -0.62 -35.28 -15.76
C GLY A 13 0.34 -34.23 -15.24
N LEU A 14 0.83 -33.38 -16.14
CA LEU A 14 1.59 -32.18 -15.79
C LEU A 14 0.64 -31.30 -14.97
N SER A 15 0.84 -31.30 -13.65
CA SER A 15 0.28 -30.32 -12.74
C SER A 15 0.57 -28.94 -13.31
N SER A 16 -0.44 -28.32 -13.92
CA SER A 16 -0.45 -26.90 -14.20
C SER A 16 -0.51 -26.17 -12.86
N LEU A 17 0.64 -26.05 -12.21
CA LEU A 17 0.93 -25.01 -11.24
C LEU A 17 0.72 -23.71 -11.99
N LEU A 18 -0.52 -23.22 -11.97
CA LEU A 18 -0.84 -21.83 -12.25
C LEU A 18 -0.02 -21.02 -11.26
N ALA A 19 1.16 -20.58 -11.71
CA ALA A 19 1.87 -19.49 -11.09
C ALA A 19 0.90 -18.31 -11.12
N GLN A 20 0.16 -18.11 -10.03
CA GLN A 20 -0.55 -16.87 -9.77
C GLN A 20 0.54 -15.82 -9.72
N ALA A 21 0.80 -15.16 -10.85
CA ALA A 21 1.60 -13.96 -10.89
C ALA A 21 0.96 -13.03 -9.87
N GLN A 22 1.64 -12.83 -8.73
CA GLN A 22 1.14 -11.96 -7.67
C GLN A 22 0.93 -10.59 -8.29
N GLN A 23 -0.33 -10.24 -8.51
CA GLN A 23 -0.68 -9.00 -9.19
C GLN A 23 -0.24 -7.86 -8.29
N GLN A 24 0.85 -7.19 -8.70
CA GLN A 24 1.41 -6.07 -7.96
C GLN A 24 0.34 -4.99 -7.81
N VAL A 25 0.28 -4.37 -6.63
CA VAL A 25 -0.68 -3.30 -6.36
C VAL A 25 -0.52 -2.16 -7.38
N SER A 26 -1.65 -1.71 -7.94
CA SER A 26 -1.67 -0.69 -8.98
C SER A 26 -1.31 0.69 -8.45
N ASP A 27 -0.83 1.57 -9.34
CA ASP A 27 -0.54 2.97 -9.00
C ASP A 27 -1.77 3.70 -8.46
N ALA A 28 -2.96 3.39 -8.99
CA ALA A 28 -4.21 3.98 -8.52
C ALA A 28 -4.55 3.59 -7.08
N GLN A 29 -4.33 2.33 -6.70
CA GLN A 29 -4.52 1.85 -5.32
C GLN A 29 -3.50 2.51 -4.38
N VAL A 30 -2.23 2.63 -4.80
CA VAL A 30 -1.20 3.33 -4.01
C VAL A 30 -1.58 4.80 -3.84
N ALA A 31 -1.92 5.50 -4.91
CA ALA A 31 -2.29 6.91 -4.86
C ALA A 31 -3.52 7.17 -3.98
N ALA A 32 -4.54 6.30 -4.07
CA ALA A 32 -5.73 6.37 -3.23
C ALA A 32 -5.39 6.19 -1.75
N MET A 33 -4.51 5.24 -1.41
CA MET A 33 -4.10 4.99 -0.03
C MET A 33 -3.21 6.11 0.52
N VAL A 34 -2.26 6.61 -0.26
CA VAL A 34 -1.44 7.77 0.11
C VAL A 34 -2.34 8.96 0.45
N GLU A 35 -3.36 9.23 -0.36
CA GLU A 35 -4.26 10.34 -0.12
C GLU A 35 -5.19 10.10 1.07
N ALA A 36 -5.67 8.86 1.25
CA ALA A 36 -6.49 8.50 2.42
C ALA A 36 -5.75 8.69 3.74
N LEU A 37 -4.46 8.34 3.79
CA LEU A 37 -3.60 8.55 4.96
C LEU A 37 -3.42 10.04 5.26
N ARG A 38 -3.24 10.87 4.22
CA ARG A 38 -3.12 12.34 4.34
C ARG A 38 -4.38 12.95 4.94
N LEU A 39 -5.55 12.57 4.40
CA LEU A 39 -6.85 13.08 4.86
C LEU A 39 -7.22 12.59 6.27
N ALA A 40 -6.78 11.38 6.65
CA ALA A 40 -7.00 10.82 7.98
C ALA A 40 -5.98 11.29 9.03
N ALA A 41 -4.91 11.98 8.62
CA ALA A 41 -3.85 12.42 9.52
C ALA A 41 -4.44 13.28 10.66
N PRO A 42 -4.09 12.99 11.93
CA PRO A 42 -4.55 13.78 13.06
C PRO A 42 -4.17 15.26 12.89
N GLN A 43 -5.15 16.14 13.05
CA GLN A 43 -4.92 17.57 13.08
C GLN A 43 -4.57 17.95 14.53
N THR A 44 -3.27 18.05 14.84
CA THR A 44 -2.81 18.40 16.19
C THR A 44 -2.99 19.88 16.51
N GLY A 45 -3.22 20.72 15.49
CA GLY A 45 -3.33 22.18 15.65
C GLY A 45 -2.01 22.86 16.04
N ILE A 46 -0.92 22.09 16.16
CA ILE A 46 0.42 22.54 16.52
C ILE A 46 1.35 22.21 15.35
N ALA A 47 1.97 23.25 14.78
CA ALA A 47 2.96 23.06 13.73
C ALA A 47 4.15 22.25 14.29
N ASN A 48 4.47 21.12 13.64
CA ASN A 48 5.60 20.27 13.98
C ASN A 48 5.57 19.74 15.43
N ASP A 49 4.43 19.21 15.88
CA ASP A 49 4.24 18.52 17.18
C ASP A 49 5.01 17.17 17.27
N GLY A 50 6.28 17.18 16.83
CA GLY A 50 7.09 15.97 16.62
C GLY A 50 6.72 15.14 15.38
N LEU A 51 5.73 15.58 14.60
CA LEU A 51 5.25 14.92 13.37
C LEU A 51 5.43 15.84 12.16
N TYR A 52 5.81 15.26 11.03
CA TYR A 52 6.24 15.99 9.84
C TYR A 52 5.46 15.58 8.60
N SER A 53 5.34 16.52 7.67
CA SER A 53 4.53 16.55 6.46
C SER A 53 3.03 16.46 6.72
N GLU A 54 2.27 16.57 5.64
CA GLU A 54 0.82 16.33 5.64
C GLU A 54 0.42 14.92 6.12
N TRP A 55 1.36 13.97 6.13
CA TRP A 55 1.13 12.59 6.60
C TRP A 55 1.48 12.36 8.07
N GLN A 56 1.98 13.38 8.77
CA GLN A 56 2.25 13.35 10.21
C GLN A 56 3.17 12.19 10.63
N VAL A 57 4.34 12.08 9.99
CA VAL A 57 5.32 11.00 10.21
C VAL A 57 6.35 11.39 11.25
N LYS A 58 6.71 10.44 12.12
CA LYS A 58 7.76 10.64 13.14
C LYS A 58 9.18 10.62 12.54
N PRO A 59 10.13 11.43 13.04
CA PRO A 59 11.52 11.48 12.57
C PRO A 59 12.24 10.13 12.49
N GLU A 60 12.10 9.30 13.52
CA GLU A 60 12.75 7.99 13.59
C GLU A 60 12.26 7.03 12.50
N THR A 61 10.97 7.16 12.15
CA THR A 61 10.35 6.38 11.07
C THR A 61 10.79 6.91 9.70
N LEU A 62 10.78 8.23 9.53
CA LEU A 62 11.22 8.91 8.32
C LEU A 62 12.65 8.50 7.92
N LYS A 63 13.58 8.41 8.88
CA LYS A 63 14.97 8.02 8.61
C LYS A 63 15.06 6.67 7.91
N GLY A 64 14.38 5.66 8.45
CA GLY A 64 14.37 4.32 7.86
C GLY A 64 13.67 4.29 6.50
N TRP A 65 12.56 5.01 6.35
CA TRP A 65 11.78 5.04 5.11
C TRP A 65 12.52 5.73 3.97
N SER A 66 13.09 6.91 4.22
CA SER A 66 13.87 7.65 3.23
C SER A 66 15.10 6.85 2.78
N LYS A 67 15.84 6.22 3.71
CA LYS A 67 16.97 5.35 3.35
C LYS A 67 16.54 4.19 2.45
N HIS A 68 15.40 3.58 2.74
CA HIS A 68 14.88 2.49 1.91
C HIS A 68 14.48 2.95 0.50
N CYS A 69 13.71 4.04 0.42
CA CYS A 69 13.04 4.50 -0.79
C CYS A 69 13.91 5.39 -1.69
N LEU A 70 14.76 6.22 -1.11
CA LEU A 70 15.60 7.20 -1.82
C LEU A 70 17.09 6.85 -1.78
N LYS A 71 17.48 5.78 -1.07
CA LYS A 71 18.88 5.40 -0.82
C LYS A 71 19.70 6.46 -0.07
N LYS A 72 19.02 7.42 0.56
CA LYS A 72 19.58 8.45 1.44
C LYS A 72 18.60 8.77 2.56
N GLU A 73 19.13 9.19 3.70
CA GLU A 73 18.32 9.64 4.82
C GLU A 73 17.91 11.10 4.59
N LEU A 74 16.63 11.41 4.84
CA LEU A 74 16.13 12.78 4.88
C LEU A 74 16.06 13.28 6.32
N THR A 75 16.33 14.57 6.51
CA THR A 75 15.99 15.25 7.76
C THR A 75 14.50 15.56 7.82
N PRO A 76 13.92 15.74 9.03
CA PRO A 76 12.53 16.15 9.17
C PRO A 76 12.21 17.46 8.41
N THR A 77 13.12 18.43 8.44
CA THR A 77 12.97 19.70 7.70
C THR A 77 12.97 19.52 6.18
N GLN A 78 13.82 18.64 5.64
CA GLN A 78 13.82 18.35 4.20
C GLN A 78 12.52 17.69 3.74
N PHE A 79 11.94 16.86 4.62
CA PHE A 79 10.69 16.16 4.37
C PHE A 79 9.49 17.11 4.46
N GLU A 80 9.45 17.97 5.48
CA GLU A 80 8.43 19.02 5.64
C GLU A 80 8.40 19.99 4.46
N ASN A 81 9.57 20.50 4.06
CA ASN A 81 9.69 21.56 3.08
C ASN A 81 9.56 21.07 1.62
N SER A 82 9.38 19.77 1.38
CA SER A 82 9.26 19.23 0.03
C SER A 82 8.09 18.24 -0.08
N PRO A 83 6.85 18.74 -0.28
CA PRO A 83 5.66 17.89 -0.41
C PRO A 83 5.79 16.82 -1.50
N ALA A 84 6.45 17.13 -2.62
CA ALA A 84 6.72 16.16 -3.68
C ALA A 84 7.63 15.01 -3.22
N THR A 85 8.72 15.33 -2.52
CA THR A 85 9.62 14.32 -1.95
C THR A 85 8.92 13.51 -0.86
N ALA A 86 8.12 14.17 -0.02
CA ALA A 86 7.34 13.50 1.01
C ALA A 86 6.40 12.47 0.39
N ARG A 87 5.60 12.89 -0.60
CA ARG A 87 4.69 12.01 -1.34
C ARG A 87 5.41 10.85 -2.02
N GLN A 88 6.63 11.06 -2.54
CA GLN A 88 7.44 9.98 -3.12
C GLN A 88 7.81 8.91 -2.09
N VAL A 89 8.30 9.33 -0.92
CA VAL A 89 8.66 8.41 0.18
C VAL A 89 7.41 7.67 0.68
N ILE A 90 6.30 8.38 0.91
CA ILE A 90 5.06 7.77 1.37
C ILE A 90 4.54 6.77 0.33
N SER A 91 4.49 7.13 -0.95
CA SER A 91 4.03 6.22 -2.02
C SER A 91 4.85 4.93 -2.09
N CYS A 92 6.17 5.04 -1.95
CA CYS A 92 7.08 3.88 -1.90
C CYS A 92 6.76 2.93 -0.74
N ILE A 93 6.60 3.46 0.48
CA ILE A 93 6.29 2.66 1.66
C ILE A 93 4.87 2.10 1.60
N THR A 94 3.89 2.90 1.21
CA THR A 94 2.50 2.45 1.02
C THR A 94 2.42 1.32 0.01
N ARG A 95 3.13 1.40 -1.13
CA ARG A 95 3.22 0.28 -2.09
C ARG A 95 3.79 -0.98 -1.44
N ARG A 96 4.88 -0.85 -0.69
CA ARG A 96 5.51 -1.98 0.01
C ARG A 96 4.51 -2.66 0.95
N GLU A 97 3.82 -1.89 1.79
CA GLU A 97 2.89 -2.45 2.77
C GLU A 97 1.59 -2.96 2.15
N LEU A 98 1.05 -2.28 1.13
CA LEU A 98 -0.11 -2.80 0.39
C LEU A 98 0.19 -4.13 -0.27
N ASN A 99 1.33 -4.28 -0.96
CA ASN A 99 1.71 -5.57 -1.55
C ASN A 99 1.73 -6.69 -0.50
N LYS A 100 2.34 -6.46 0.66
CA LYS A 100 2.35 -7.45 1.75
C LYS A 100 0.93 -7.79 2.22
N GLN A 101 0.08 -6.78 2.40
CA GLN A 101 -1.27 -6.97 2.93
C GLN A 101 -2.24 -7.56 1.91
N PHE A 102 -2.06 -7.31 0.60
CA PHE A 102 -2.79 -8.01 -0.45
C PHE A 102 -2.49 -9.51 -0.41
N ILE A 103 -1.20 -9.89 -0.28
CA ILE A 103 -0.80 -11.29 -0.14
C ILE A 103 -1.41 -11.90 1.12
N ALA A 104 -1.29 -11.22 2.27
CA ALA A 104 -1.80 -11.71 3.55
C ALA A 104 -3.34 -11.81 3.62
N SER A 105 -4.06 -11.10 2.75
CA SER A 105 -5.52 -11.04 2.74
C SER A 105 -6.15 -11.75 1.54
N SER A 106 -5.41 -12.62 0.84
CA SER A 106 -5.90 -13.32 -0.35
C SER A 106 -6.46 -12.36 -1.41
N ASN A 107 -5.75 -11.25 -1.64
CA ASN A 107 -6.07 -10.16 -2.55
C ASN A 107 -7.36 -9.37 -2.20
N ASN A 108 -7.84 -9.45 -0.96
CA ASN A 108 -8.95 -8.61 -0.52
C ASN A 108 -8.49 -7.17 -0.29
N GLU A 109 -8.77 -6.28 -1.25
CA GLU A 109 -8.35 -4.86 -1.21
C GLU A 109 -8.81 -4.14 0.07
N THR A 110 -10.04 -4.38 0.53
CA THR A 110 -10.56 -3.72 1.74
C THR A 110 -9.82 -4.21 2.98
N ALA A 111 -9.57 -5.51 3.09
CA ALA A 111 -8.78 -6.07 4.19
C ALA A 111 -7.32 -5.56 4.14
N ALA A 112 -6.73 -5.46 2.96
CA ALA A 112 -5.38 -4.95 2.79
C ALA A 112 -5.25 -3.47 3.20
N VAL A 113 -6.19 -2.62 2.76
CA VAL A 113 -6.27 -1.20 3.14
C VAL A 113 -6.43 -1.06 4.65
N ARG A 114 -7.28 -1.91 5.27
CA ARG A 114 -7.43 -1.94 6.72
C ARG A 114 -6.14 -2.33 7.43
N GLY A 115 -5.44 -3.35 6.94
CA GLY A 115 -4.16 -3.79 7.50
C GLY A 115 -3.11 -2.68 7.44
N VAL A 116 -2.97 -2.01 6.30
CA VAL A 116 -2.03 -0.89 6.14
C VAL A 116 -2.42 0.31 7.00
N GLY A 117 -3.70 0.67 7.08
CA GLY A 117 -4.17 1.75 7.95
C GLY A 117 -3.89 1.48 9.43
N CYS A 118 -4.07 0.24 9.88
CA CYS A 118 -3.73 -0.15 11.25
C CYS A 118 -2.22 -0.08 11.52
N TRP A 119 -1.42 -0.58 10.58
CA TRP A 119 0.03 -0.54 10.65
C TRP A 119 0.57 0.88 10.69
N TRP A 120 -0.04 1.79 9.91
CA TRP A 120 0.35 3.19 9.89
C TRP A 120 0.29 3.84 11.28
N MET A 121 -0.75 3.51 12.06
CA MET A 121 -0.93 4.09 13.39
C MET A 121 -0.16 3.37 14.50
N THR A 122 0.01 2.06 14.39
CA THR A 122 0.43 1.22 15.53
C THR A 122 1.70 0.41 15.29
N GLY A 123 2.17 0.33 14.06
CA GLY A 123 3.20 -0.61 13.64
C GLY A 123 2.71 -2.06 13.50
N ASN A 124 1.45 -2.36 13.81
CA ASN A 124 0.85 -3.70 13.68
C ASN A 124 -0.28 -3.70 12.64
N TYR A 125 -0.46 -4.81 11.90
CA TYR A 125 -1.52 -4.91 10.89
C TYR A 125 -2.91 -5.24 11.47
N THR A 126 -2.98 -5.56 12.76
CA THR A 126 -4.21 -5.99 13.46
C THR A 126 -4.35 -5.27 14.80
N GLY A 127 -5.52 -5.36 15.42
CA GLY A 127 -5.80 -4.75 16.73
C GLY A 127 -6.42 -3.34 16.68
N CYS A 128 -6.63 -2.77 15.49
CA CYS A 128 -7.25 -1.44 15.33
C CYS A 128 -8.78 -1.50 15.14
N ASN A 129 -9.48 -2.30 15.94
CA ASN A 129 -10.94 -2.51 15.79
C ASN A 129 -11.80 -1.66 16.73
N SER A 130 -11.20 -0.94 17.67
CA SER A 130 -11.91 -0.16 18.69
C SER A 130 -11.14 1.11 19.10
N GLY A 131 -11.80 1.96 19.88
CA GLY A 131 -11.20 3.19 20.40
C GLY A 131 -10.70 4.14 19.30
N PHE A 132 -9.65 4.89 19.62
CA PHE A 132 -9.08 5.88 18.71
C PHE A 132 -8.56 5.27 17.40
N THR A 133 -7.87 4.12 17.47
CA THR A 133 -7.32 3.46 16.28
C THR A 133 -8.42 2.88 15.39
N GLY A 134 -9.52 2.40 15.96
CA GLY A 134 -10.71 2.00 15.22
C GLY A 134 -11.37 3.16 14.47
N ALA A 135 -11.54 4.31 15.13
CA ALA A 135 -12.09 5.52 14.51
C ALA A 135 -11.19 6.05 13.39
N TYR A 136 -9.87 6.06 13.61
CA TYR A 136 -8.89 6.39 12.56
C TYR A 136 -9.02 5.45 11.36
N LEU A 137 -9.10 4.14 11.61
CA LEU A 137 -9.18 3.14 10.54
C LEU A 137 -10.43 3.31 9.69
N GLN A 138 -11.57 3.64 10.30
CA GLN A 138 -12.80 3.96 9.57
C GLN A 138 -12.61 5.15 8.62
N LYS A 139 -11.94 6.22 9.08
CA LYS A 139 -11.64 7.39 8.22
C LYS A 139 -10.75 7.00 7.04
N VAL A 140 -9.68 6.25 7.29
CA VAL A 140 -8.77 5.78 6.22
C VAL A 140 -9.52 4.97 5.17
N VAL A 141 -10.34 4.00 5.57
CA VAL A 141 -11.11 3.18 4.63
C VAL A 141 -12.12 4.03 3.86
N GLY A 142 -12.82 4.95 4.53
CA GLY A 142 -13.78 5.84 3.88
C GLY A 142 -13.13 6.76 2.85
N PHE A 143 -12.01 7.41 3.20
CA PHE A 143 -11.27 8.24 2.26
C PHE A 143 -10.69 7.42 1.11
N TYR A 144 -10.15 6.22 1.39
CA TYR A 144 -9.65 5.34 0.34
C TYR A 144 -10.73 5.04 -0.70
N GLN A 145 -11.91 4.61 -0.26
CA GLN A 145 -13.05 4.32 -1.13
C GLN A 145 -13.45 5.57 -1.93
N GLN A 146 -13.51 6.73 -1.29
CA GLN A 146 -13.80 7.99 -1.98
C GLN A 146 -12.79 8.28 -3.10
N GLN A 147 -11.49 8.05 -2.88
CA GLN A 147 -10.47 8.23 -3.91
C GLN A 147 -10.59 7.20 -5.04
N ARG A 148 -10.94 5.95 -4.72
CA ARG A 148 -11.15 4.88 -5.71
C ARG A 148 -12.37 5.10 -6.59
N SER A 149 -13.40 5.80 -6.08
CA SER A 149 -14.59 6.15 -6.84
C SER A 149 -14.40 7.33 -7.78
N LYS A 150 -13.28 8.07 -7.70
CA LYS A 150 -13.02 9.20 -8.61
C LYS A 150 -12.64 8.67 -10.00
N PRO A 151 -13.21 9.24 -11.08
CA PRO A 151 -12.76 8.94 -12.43
C PRO A 151 -11.27 9.23 -12.59
N ALA A 152 -10.54 8.34 -13.26
CA ALA A 152 -9.16 8.62 -13.63
C ALA A 152 -9.16 9.81 -14.60
N ILE A 153 -8.53 10.92 -14.23
CA ILE A 153 -8.37 12.06 -15.12
C ILE A 153 -7.46 11.60 -16.26
N THR A 154 -8.04 11.36 -17.43
CA THR A 154 -7.26 11.13 -18.65
C THR A 154 -6.71 12.49 -19.09
N PRO A 155 -5.40 12.65 -19.33
CA PRO A 155 -4.89 13.88 -19.92
C PRO A 155 -5.54 14.02 -21.30
N SER A 156 -6.33 15.08 -21.49
CA SER A 156 -6.89 15.43 -22.79
C SER A 156 -5.73 15.67 -23.75
N SER A 157 -5.58 14.83 -24.76
CA SER A 157 -4.68 15.06 -25.88
C SER A 157 -5.20 16.28 -26.65
N SER A 158 -4.54 17.43 -26.48
CA SER A 158 -4.78 18.59 -27.35
C SER A 158 -4.52 18.20 -28.81
N PRO A 159 -5.47 18.44 -29.74
CA PRO A 159 -5.20 18.29 -31.16
C PRO A 159 -4.23 19.39 -31.60
N LYS A 160 -3.25 18.98 -32.42
CA LYS A 160 -2.30 19.86 -33.10
C LYS A 160 -2.98 20.60 -34.25
#